data_AF-A0A8S0H212-F1
#
_entry.id   AF-A0A8S0H212-F1
#
_cell.length_a   1.000
_cell.length_b   1.000
_cell.length_c   1.000
_cell.angle_alpha   90.00
_cell.angle_beta   90.00
_cell.angle_gamma   90.00
#
_symmetry.space_group_name_H-M   'P 1'
#
loop_
_entity.id
_entity.type
_entity.pdbx_description
1 polymer ?
#
loop_
_entity_poly.entity_id
_entity_poly.type
_entity_poly.pdbx_seq_one_letter_code
_entity_poly.pdbx_strand_id
1 'polypeptide(L)'
;MLQPRVIEAAVGLADLLPTVAGMAGMPFTNGAMGRDIQQPAPEGERVVPLVLREGTFPVIGGVTKDFLLQMQHDGSGATLHDLASNTPREDVAQEHPQEFERLLELTRGMHEGARLMLYRNVR
;
A
#
# COMPACT_ATOMS: atom_id res chain seq x y z
N MET A 1 10.99 -31.39 -7.46
CA MET A 1 9.96 -30.36 -7.67
C MET A 1 10.51 -29.03 -7.16
N LEU A 2 10.12 -27.91 -7.78
CA LEU A 2 10.49 -26.59 -7.28
C LEU A 2 9.72 -26.30 -5.98
N GLN A 3 10.40 -25.73 -4.99
CA GLN A 3 9.77 -25.24 -3.76
C GLN A 3 8.86 -24.04 -4.11
N PRO A 4 7.65 -23.93 -3.53
CA PRO A 4 6.83 -22.74 -3.67
C PRO A 4 7.57 -21.51 -3.16
N ARG A 5 7.41 -20.37 -3.85
CA ARG A 5 7.91 -19.08 -3.39
C ARG A 5 6.98 -18.53 -2.30
N VAL A 6 7.54 -18.11 -1.18
CA VAL A 6 6.83 -17.35 -0.15
C VAL A 6 6.95 -15.86 -0.45
N ILE A 7 5.83 -15.13 -0.31
CA ILE A 7 5.78 -13.67 -0.46
C ILE A 7 5.34 -13.11 0.89
N GLU A 8 6.28 -12.47 1.60
CA GLU A 8 6.04 -11.87 2.92
C GLU A 8 5.65 -10.39 2.85
N ALA A 9 5.96 -9.73 1.73
CA ALA A 9 5.58 -8.34 1.51
C ALA A 9 4.06 -8.18 1.48
N ALA A 10 3.57 -7.01 1.93
CA ALA A 10 2.16 -6.69 1.80
C ALA A 10 1.72 -6.67 0.33
N VAL A 11 0.54 -7.23 0.09
CA VAL A 11 -0.12 -7.33 -1.22
C VAL A 11 -1.56 -6.89 -1.12
N GLY A 12 -2.09 -6.28 -2.18
CA GLY A 12 -3.46 -5.81 -2.26
C GLY A 12 -4.27 -6.53 -3.33
N LEU A 13 -5.60 -6.48 -3.24
CA LEU A 13 -6.48 -7.09 -4.25
C LEU A 13 -6.24 -6.51 -5.67
N ALA A 14 -5.83 -5.25 -5.77
CA ALA A 14 -5.48 -4.62 -7.04
C ALA A 14 -4.29 -5.32 -7.76
N ASP A 15 -3.47 -6.08 -7.03
CA ASP A 15 -2.33 -6.82 -7.58
C ASP A 15 -2.77 -8.08 -8.35
N LEU A 16 -4.01 -8.54 -8.18
CA LEU A 16 -4.49 -9.81 -8.74
C LEU A 16 -4.38 -9.85 -10.27
N LEU A 17 -4.96 -8.87 -10.95
CA LEU A 17 -4.97 -8.82 -12.42
C LEU A 17 -3.56 -8.75 -13.04
N PRO A 18 -2.67 -7.82 -12.63
CA PRO A 18 -1.32 -7.79 -13.18
C PRO A 18 -0.51 -9.05 -12.84
N THR A 19 -0.75 -9.66 -11.67
CA THR A 19 -0.11 -10.94 -11.31
C THR A 19 -0.55 -12.08 -12.22
N VAL A 20 -1.86 -12.28 -12.42
CA VAL A 20 -2.40 -13.33 -13.29
C VAL A 20 -1.95 -13.14 -14.74
N ALA A 21 -1.95 -11.89 -15.23
CA ALA A 21 -1.45 -11.58 -16.58
C ALA A 21 0.04 -11.93 -16.73
N GLY A 22 0.86 -11.58 -15.72
CA GLY A 22 2.28 -11.94 -15.67
C GLY A 22 2.50 -13.45 -15.65
N MET A 23 1.75 -14.20 -14.82
CA MET A 23 1.79 -15.67 -14.78
C MET A 23 1.41 -16.31 -16.12
N ALA A 24 0.44 -15.73 -16.83
CA ALA A 24 0.00 -16.21 -18.13
C ALA A 24 0.95 -15.83 -19.28
N GLY A 25 2.01 -15.07 -19.03
CA GLY A 25 2.93 -14.57 -20.05
C GLY A 25 2.29 -13.56 -21.01
N MET A 26 1.17 -12.94 -20.61
CA MET A 26 0.46 -11.95 -21.42
C MET A 26 1.15 -10.58 -21.27
N PRO A 27 1.58 -9.92 -22.35
CA PRO A 27 2.09 -8.55 -22.26
C PRO A 27 0.97 -7.59 -21.89
N PHE A 28 1.21 -6.70 -20.93
CA PHE A 28 0.25 -5.68 -20.51
C PHE A 28 0.94 -4.35 -20.20
N THR A 29 0.21 -3.25 -20.41
CA THR A 29 0.56 -1.93 -19.88
C THR A 29 -0.35 -1.65 -18.70
N ASN A 30 0.24 -1.44 -17.53
CA ASN A 30 -0.51 -1.24 -16.30
C ASN A 30 -0.65 0.24 -15.97
N GLY A 31 -1.89 0.73 -16.02
CA GLY A 31 -2.26 2.07 -15.54
C GLY A 31 -2.98 2.05 -14.20
N ALA A 32 -3.05 0.91 -13.52
CA ALA A 32 -3.64 0.75 -12.19
C ALA A 32 -2.55 0.85 -11.09
N MET A 33 -2.98 0.93 -9.82
CA MET A 33 -2.05 0.99 -8.69
C MET A 33 -1.45 -0.38 -8.30
N GLY A 34 -2.18 -1.48 -8.57
CA GLY A 34 -1.70 -2.82 -8.27
C GLY A 34 -0.57 -3.25 -9.21
N ARG A 35 0.24 -4.23 -8.82
CA ARG A 35 1.45 -4.66 -9.53
C ARG A 35 1.62 -6.17 -9.47
N ASP A 36 2.24 -6.76 -10.49
CA ASP A 36 2.60 -8.19 -10.46
C ASP A 36 3.49 -8.49 -9.24
N ILE A 37 3.03 -9.36 -8.34
CA ILE A 37 3.74 -9.71 -7.09
C ILE A 37 4.94 -10.62 -7.33
N GLN A 38 5.04 -11.21 -8.53
CA GLN A 38 6.19 -12.03 -8.92
C GLN A 38 7.43 -11.17 -9.18
N GLN A 39 7.24 -9.89 -9.52
CA GLN A 39 8.32 -8.94 -9.75
C GLN A 39 8.79 -8.31 -8.42
N PRO A 40 10.10 -8.01 -8.28
CA PRO A 40 10.61 -7.28 -7.12
C PRO A 40 9.95 -5.90 -7.03
N ALA A 41 9.75 -5.41 -5.80
CA ALA A 41 9.30 -4.04 -5.57
C ALA A 41 10.47 -3.07 -5.82
N PRO A 42 10.41 -2.16 -6.82
CA PRO A 42 11.50 -1.23 -7.09
C PRO A 42 11.86 -0.33 -5.92
N GLU A 43 10.87 -0.03 -5.06
CA GLU A 43 11.00 0.79 -3.86
C GLU A 43 11.55 0.05 -2.63
N GLY A 44 11.91 -1.23 -2.76
CA GLY A 44 12.38 -2.07 -1.67
C GLY A 44 11.25 -2.76 -0.92
N GLU A 45 10.47 -2.01 -0.14
CA GLU A 45 9.32 -2.53 0.61
C GLU A 45 8.00 -2.07 -0.01
N ARG A 46 7.08 -3.02 -0.24
CA ARG A 46 5.74 -2.72 -0.76
C ARG A 46 4.91 -2.02 0.31
N VAL A 47 4.32 -0.90 -0.08
CA VAL A 47 3.22 -0.26 0.63
C VAL A 47 1.95 -0.44 -0.20
N VAL A 48 0.88 -0.96 0.39
CA VAL A 48 -0.43 -1.05 -0.28
C VAL A 48 -1.39 -0.02 0.29
N PRO A 49 -2.07 0.77 -0.57
CA PRO A 49 -2.97 1.81 -0.12
C PRO A 49 -4.31 1.23 0.33
N LEU A 50 -4.88 1.80 1.39
CA LEU A 50 -6.14 1.42 2.00
C LEU A 50 -7.08 2.62 2.12
N VAL A 51 -8.38 2.37 2.02
CA VAL A 51 -9.43 3.27 2.48
C VAL A 51 -10.09 2.56 3.66
N LEU A 52 -9.78 3.02 4.88
CA LEU A 52 -10.22 2.38 6.13
C LEU A 52 -11.61 2.85 6.56
N ARG A 53 -11.98 4.07 6.17
CA ARG A 53 -13.33 4.61 6.37
C ARG A 53 -13.71 5.46 5.18
N GLU A 54 -14.86 5.16 4.58
CA GLU A 54 -15.44 5.92 3.47
C GLU A 54 -16.24 7.14 3.97
N GLY A 55 -16.55 8.07 3.07
CA GLY A 55 -17.37 9.26 3.34
C GLY A 55 -16.69 10.57 2.89
N THR A 56 -17.23 11.70 3.33
CA THR A 56 -16.71 13.05 2.97
C THR A 56 -15.30 13.28 3.48
N PHE A 57 -14.96 12.69 4.64
CA PHE A 57 -13.65 12.79 5.28
C PHE A 57 -13.08 11.38 5.47
N PRO A 58 -12.61 10.72 4.39
CA PRO A 58 -12.17 9.35 4.48
C PRO A 58 -10.91 9.23 5.36
N VAL A 59 -10.81 8.09 6.03
CA VAL A 59 -9.56 7.64 6.66
C VAL A 59 -8.84 6.79 5.64
N ILE A 60 -7.61 7.18 5.32
CA ILE A 60 -6.74 6.48 4.39
C ILE A 60 -5.61 5.81 5.16
N GLY A 61 -5.03 4.78 4.58
CA GLY A 61 -3.87 4.11 5.17
C GLY A 61 -2.90 3.57 4.14
N GLY A 62 -1.70 3.30 4.60
CA GLY A 62 -0.65 2.59 3.88
C GLY A 62 -0.17 1.45 4.76
N VAL A 63 -0.21 0.24 4.23
CA VAL A 63 0.18 -0.96 4.97
C VAL A 63 1.40 -1.61 4.34
N THR A 64 2.36 -1.98 5.17
CA THR A 64 3.52 -2.80 4.82
C THR A 64 3.42 -4.18 5.47
N LYS A 65 4.48 -4.99 5.42
CA LYS A 65 4.48 -6.25 6.16
C LYS A 65 4.48 -6.05 7.69
N ASP A 66 5.03 -4.94 8.16
CA ASP A 66 5.28 -4.68 9.58
C ASP A 66 4.37 -3.60 10.15
N PHE A 67 4.03 -2.57 9.36
CA PHE A 67 3.35 -1.38 9.87
C PHE A 67 2.08 -1.03 9.11
N LEU A 68 1.15 -0.41 9.84
CA LEU A 68 0.03 0.34 9.29
C LEU A 68 0.17 1.81 9.68
N LEU A 69 0.27 2.67 8.68
CA LEU A 69 0.00 4.10 8.86
C LEU A 69 -1.46 4.38 8.50
N GLN A 70 -2.16 5.14 9.34
CA GLN A 70 -3.51 5.64 9.05
C GLN A 70 -3.61 7.13 9.36
N MET A 71 -4.42 7.85 8.58
CA MET A 71 -4.64 9.28 8.74
C MET A 71 -5.95 9.72 8.07
N GLN A 72 -6.38 10.94 8.39
CA GLN A 72 -7.38 11.62 7.58
C GLN A 72 -6.81 11.92 6.18
N HIS A 73 -7.67 11.99 5.16
CA HIS A 73 -7.25 12.20 3.77
C HIS A 73 -6.45 13.49 3.51
N ASP A 74 -6.54 14.48 4.40
CA ASP A 74 -5.76 15.73 4.33
C ASP A 74 -4.37 15.63 4.95
N GLY A 75 -4.04 14.48 5.55
CA GLY A 75 -2.78 14.22 6.25
C GLY A 75 -2.85 14.39 7.76
N SER A 76 -3.96 14.90 8.30
CA SER A 76 -4.10 15.15 9.73
C SER A 76 -4.38 13.88 10.53
N GLY A 77 -4.02 13.89 11.82
CA GLY A 77 -4.28 12.78 12.75
C GLY A 77 -3.57 11.48 12.37
N ALA A 78 -2.40 11.57 11.74
CA ALA A 78 -1.61 10.43 11.36
C ALA A 78 -1.09 9.67 12.59
N THR A 79 -1.18 8.34 12.54
CA THR A 79 -0.68 7.42 13.57
C THR A 79 -0.02 6.22 12.90
N LEU A 80 0.96 5.60 13.56
CA LEU A 80 1.66 4.41 13.10
C LEU A 80 1.37 3.24 14.05
N HIS A 81 1.13 2.05 13.51
CA HIS A 81 0.79 0.86 14.29
C HIS A 81 1.67 -0.31 13.86
N ASP A 82 2.36 -0.93 14.80
CA ASP A 82 3.08 -2.20 14.58
C ASP A 82 2.06 -3.36 14.54
N LEU A 83 2.02 -4.05 13.41
CA LEU A 83 1.08 -5.14 13.14
C LEU A 83 1.40 -6.44 13.89
N ALA A 84 2.66 -6.63 14.29
CA ALA A 84 3.13 -7.80 15.03
C ALA A 84 3.18 -7.56 16.55
N SER A 85 2.98 -6.32 17.00
CA SER A 85 2.96 -5.95 18.41
C SER A 85 1.82 -6.65 19.18
N ASN A 86 2.04 -6.88 20.47
CA ASN A 86 0.99 -7.31 21.41
C ASN A 86 -0.05 -6.20 21.68
N THR A 87 0.26 -4.95 21.31
CA THR A 87 -0.60 -3.77 21.45
C THR A 87 -0.79 -3.05 20.11
N PRO A 88 -1.35 -3.71 19.07
CA PRO A 88 -1.35 -3.21 17.67
C PRO A 88 -2.29 -2.00 17.41
N ARG A 89 -2.84 -1.39 18.46
CA ARG A 89 -3.64 -0.17 18.40
C ARG A 89 -2.92 1.05 18.97
N GLU A 90 -1.79 0.82 19.62
CA GLU A 90 -0.97 1.90 20.16
C GLU A 90 -0.24 2.61 19.04
N ASP A 91 -0.20 3.94 19.12
CA ASP A 91 0.55 4.74 18.18
C ASP A 91 2.04 4.66 18.51
N VAL A 92 2.81 4.06 17.62
CA VAL A 92 4.25 3.83 17.75
C VAL A 92 5.09 4.79 16.89
N ALA A 93 4.50 5.90 16.46
CA ALA A 93 5.18 6.85 15.57
C ALA A 93 6.43 7.49 16.20
N GLN A 94 6.47 7.66 17.52
CA GLN A 94 7.62 8.26 18.20
C GLN A 94 8.81 7.29 18.30
N GLU A 95 8.54 5.99 18.37
CA GLU A 95 9.54 4.93 18.37
C GLU A 95 10.13 4.68 16.98
N HIS A 96 9.36 4.95 15.92
CA HIS A 96 9.74 4.71 14.52
C HIS A 96 9.60 5.97 13.64
N PRO A 97 10.30 7.08 13.95
CA PRO A 97 10.05 8.37 13.31
C PRO A 97 10.37 8.39 11.81
N GLN A 98 11.42 7.67 11.37
CA GLN A 98 11.77 7.60 9.94
C GLN A 98 10.75 6.81 9.14
N GLU A 99 10.22 5.72 9.71
CA GLU A 99 9.22 4.89 9.06
C GLU A 99 7.86 5.60 9.03
N PHE A 100 7.53 6.33 10.10
CA PHE A 100 6.37 7.20 10.14
C PHE A 100 6.41 8.24 9.01
N GLU A 101 7.52 8.99 8.87
CA GLU A 101 7.66 10.00 7.82
C GLU A 101 7.56 9.39 6.43
N ARG A 102 8.25 8.26 6.19
CA ARG A 102 8.22 7.54 4.92
C ARG A 102 6.79 7.12 4.55
N LEU A 103 6.08 6.47 5.47
CA LEU A 103 4.72 5.98 5.20
C LEU A 103 3.71 7.12 5.11
N LEU A 104 3.91 8.21 5.83
CA LEU A 104 3.08 9.41 5.74
C LEU A 104 3.11 9.97 4.31
N GLU A 105 4.31 10.18 3.76
CA GLU A 105 4.48 10.70 2.40
C GLU A 105 3.93 9.75 1.34
N LEU A 106 4.27 8.45 1.43
CA LEU A 106 3.82 7.45 0.47
C LEU A 106 2.30 7.27 0.49
N THR A 107 1.69 7.20 1.66
CA THR A 107 0.24 7.03 1.80
C THR A 107 -0.51 8.21 1.20
N ARG A 108 -0.06 9.43 1.48
CA ARG A 108 -0.64 10.64 0.92
C ARG A 108 -0.46 10.69 -0.60
N GLY A 109 0.75 10.41 -1.09
CA GLY A 109 1.06 10.37 -2.51
C GLY A 109 0.21 9.35 -3.28
N MET A 110 0.04 8.14 -2.73
CA MET A 110 -0.83 7.11 -3.32
C MET A 110 -2.29 7.53 -3.32
N HIS A 111 -2.79 8.16 -2.25
CA HIS A 111 -4.16 8.65 -2.21
C HIS A 111 -4.43 9.71 -3.28
N GLU A 112 -3.55 10.70 -3.40
CA GLU A 112 -3.69 11.73 -4.44
C GLU A 112 -3.48 11.15 -5.85
N GLY A 113 -2.59 10.17 -6.01
CA GLY A 113 -2.42 9.41 -7.25
C GLY A 113 -3.70 8.68 -7.64
N ALA A 114 -4.35 7.99 -6.70
CA ALA A 114 -5.62 7.31 -6.92
C ALA A 114 -6.72 8.30 -7.37
N ARG A 115 -6.78 9.48 -6.75
CA ARG A 115 -7.72 10.54 -7.14
C ARG A 115 -7.44 11.05 -8.55
N LEU A 116 -6.18 11.29 -8.89
CA LEU A 116 -5.77 11.72 -10.23
C LEU A 116 -6.17 10.70 -11.29
N MET A 117 -6.02 9.40 -11.00
CA MET A 117 -6.38 8.32 -11.91
C MET A 117 -7.87 8.33 -12.29
N LEU A 118 -8.77 8.79 -11.42
CA LEU A 118 -10.20 8.91 -11.78
C LEU A 118 -10.44 9.85 -12.98
N TYR A 119 -9.55 10.82 -13.20
CA TYR A 119 -9.69 11.82 -14.25
C TYR A 119 -8.70 11.67 -15.39
N ARG A 120 -7.54 11.06 -15.12
CA ARG A 120 -6.41 10.97 -16.06
C ARG A 120 -6.06 9.53 -16.45
N ASN A 121 -6.76 8.53 -15.93
CA ASN A 121 -6.60 7.13 -16.33
C ASN A 121 -7.59 6.73 -17.44
N VAL A 122 -7.75 7.62 -18.42
CA VAL A 122 -8.49 7.37 -19.66
C VAL A 122 -7.45 7.26 -20.76
N ARG A 123 -7.37 6.07 -21.36
CA ARG A 123 -6.59 5.85 -22.58
C ARG A 123 -7.23 6.59 -23.76
#